data_AF-A0A419WMY8-F1
#
_entry.id   AF-A0A419WMY8-F1
#
_cell.length_a   1.000
_cell.length_b   1.000
_cell.length_c   1.000
_cell.angle_alpha   90.00
_cell.angle_beta   90.00
_cell.angle_gamma   90.00
#
_symmetry.space_group_name_H-M   'P 1'
#
loop_
_entity.id
_entity.type
_entity.pdbx_description
1 polymer ?
#
loop_
_entity_poly.entity_id
_entity_poly.type
_entity_poly.pdbx_seq_one_letter_code
_entity_poly.pdbx_strand_id
1 'polypeptide(L)'
;MNTQQKLLLTLSFCALFFSSMLGFRYQITPNIEVVDYWFRLIPLPILDYNGISDLKHLDTKLLGYVLFLLNALILFFRVKYDRILLPALIIFLFSTGFAIFFEIWSLSQYLNGNYAGQSLYIGPFLFLFNLSIIKSYPRRLELRKYSL
;
A
#
# COMPACT_ATOMS: atom_id res chain seq x y z
N MET A 1 -17.18 6.12 16.61
CA MET A 1 -16.57 5.32 15.51
C MET A 1 -17.03 3.88 15.64
N ASN A 2 -17.61 3.33 14.57
CA ASN A 2 -18.17 1.97 14.59
C ASN A 2 -17.02 0.93 14.68
N THR A 3 -17.25 -0.25 15.28
CA THR A 3 -16.23 -1.32 15.48
C THR A 3 -15.54 -1.69 14.16
N GLN A 4 -16.29 -1.66 13.07
CA GLN A 4 -15.79 -1.95 11.74
C GLN A 4 -14.86 -0.86 11.18
N GLN A 5 -15.10 0.42 11.51
CA GLN A 5 -14.19 1.50 11.11
C GLN A 5 -12.88 1.43 11.88
N LYS A 6 -12.94 1.03 13.16
CA LYS A 6 -11.73 0.76 13.95
C LYS A 6 -10.90 -0.31 13.28
N LEU A 7 -11.50 -1.42 12.88
CA LEU A 7 -10.81 -2.50 12.17
C LEU A 7 -10.18 -2.05 10.85
N LEU A 8 -10.91 -1.31 10.00
CA LEU A 8 -10.38 -0.77 8.74
C LEU A 8 -9.21 0.18 8.97
N LEU A 9 -9.28 1.02 10.00
CA LEU A 9 -8.20 1.93 10.39
C LEU A 9 -6.98 1.18 10.92
N THR A 10 -7.18 0.20 11.81
CA THR A 10 -6.08 -0.65 12.30
C THR A 10 -5.39 -1.36 11.13
N LEU A 11 -6.17 -1.91 10.19
CA LEU A 11 -5.62 -2.55 8.99
C LEU A 11 -4.84 -1.54 8.12
N SER A 12 -5.34 -0.32 7.96
CA SER A 12 -4.63 0.76 7.24
C SER A 12 -3.32 1.15 7.92
N PHE A 13 -3.28 1.24 9.25
CA PHE A 13 -2.07 1.54 10.00
C PHE A 13 -1.05 0.42 9.90
N CYS A 14 -1.49 -0.85 10.00
CA CYS A 14 -0.62 -1.99 9.75
C CYS A 14 -0.06 -1.97 8.31
N ALA A 15 -0.91 -1.69 7.32
CA ALA A 15 -0.48 -1.59 5.92
C ALA A 15 0.55 -0.47 5.71
N LEU A 16 0.37 0.69 6.35
CA LEU A 16 1.34 1.78 6.33
C LEU A 16 2.67 1.36 6.96
N PHE A 17 2.62 0.71 8.12
CA PHE A 17 3.80 0.22 8.83
C PHE A 17 4.63 -0.73 7.96
N PHE A 18 3.98 -1.73 7.35
CA PHE A 18 4.67 -2.71 6.49
C PHE A 18 5.05 -2.18 5.10
N SER A 19 4.41 -1.11 4.61
CA SER A 19 4.77 -0.52 3.30
C SER A 19 5.83 0.58 3.40
N SER A 20 6.04 1.15 4.58
CA SER A 20 6.85 2.38 4.73
C SER A 20 7.93 2.29 5.81
N MET A 21 7.71 1.51 6.87
CA MET A 21 8.67 1.39 7.98
C MET A 21 9.49 0.12 7.93
N LEU A 22 8.93 -0.97 7.40
CA LEU A 22 9.57 -2.28 7.35
C LEU A 22 10.01 -2.58 5.92
N GLY A 23 11.31 -2.47 5.67
CA GLY A 23 11.93 -2.90 4.41
C GLY A 23 12.81 -4.11 4.67
N PHE A 24 12.71 -5.11 3.81
CA PHE A 24 13.59 -6.28 3.83
C PHE A 24 14.67 -6.06 2.80
N ARG A 25 15.94 -5.89 3.23
CA ARG A 25 17.08 -5.84 2.31
C ARG A 25 17.53 -7.25 1.96
N TYR A 26 17.46 -7.58 0.68
CA TYR A 26 18.08 -8.80 0.16
C TYR A 26 19.44 -8.49 -0.49
N GLN A 27 20.39 -9.42 -0.39
CA GLN A 27 21.61 -9.44 -1.22
C GLN A 27 21.78 -10.80 -1.88
N ILE A 28 21.97 -10.83 -3.20
CA ILE A 28 22.29 -12.04 -3.95
C ILE A 28 23.81 -12.19 -3.95
N THR A 29 24.31 -12.89 -2.95
CA THR A 29 25.48 -13.77 -3.09
C THR A 29 24.89 -15.20 -3.27
N PRO A 30 25.64 -16.32 -3.45
CA PRO A 30 25.04 -17.60 -3.89
C PRO A 30 23.92 -18.17 -2.99
N ASN A 31 23.70 -17.60 -1.80
CA ASN A 31 22.52 -17.79 -0.98
C ASN A 31 21.73 -16.48 -0.83
N ILE A 32 20.39 -16.56 -0.82
CA ILE A 32 19.52 -15.43 -0.46
C ILE A 32 19.73 -15.15 1.03
N GLU A 33 20.49 -14.11 1.35
CA GLU A 33 20.68 -13.67 2.72
C GLU A 33 19.87 -12.39 2.97
N VAL A 34 19.08 -12.40 4.05
CA VAL A 34 18.43 -11.21 4.57
C VAL A 34 19.53 -10.42 5.28
N VAL A 35 19.92 -9.29 4.70
CA VAL A 35 21.09 -8.54 5.17
C VAL A 35 20.75 -7.72 6.41
N ASP A 36 19.59 -7.03 6.40
CA ASP A 36 19.18 -6.16 7.50
C ASP A 36 17.66 -5.93 7.50
N TYR A 37 17.13 -5.66 8.70
CA TYR A 37 15.85 -5.00 8.90
C TYR A 37 16.12 -3.54 9.24
N TRP A 38 15.75 -2.61 8.36
CA TRP A 38 15.78 -1.19 8.68
C TRP A 38 14.40 -0.67 9.06
N PHE A 39 14.39 0.24 10.04
CA PHE A 39 13.22 0.99 10.45
C PHE A 39 13.40 2.44 9.97
N ARG A 40 12.69 2.86 8.91
CA ARG A 40 12.64 4.27 8.52
C ARG A 40 11.47 4.95 9.24
N LEU A 41 11.73 6.07 9.94
CA LEU A 41 10.65 7.01 10.27
C LEU A 41 9.97 7.40 8.95
N ILE A 42 8.63 7.42 8.96
CA ILE A 42 7.74 7.64 7.80
C ILE A 42 8.46 8.53 6.76
N PRO A 43 8.94 7.96 5.64
CA PRO A 43 9.69 8.74 4.67
C PRO A 43 8.74 9.80 4.11
N LEU A 44 9.04 11.06 4.42
CA LEU A 44 8.64 12.21 3.61
C LEU A 44 9.65 12.22 2.46
N PRO A 45 9.24 11.80 1.24
CA PRO A 45 8.03 12.24 0.56
C PRO A 45 6.86 11.23 0.51
N ILE A 46 5.64 11.76 0.39
CA ILE A 46 4.38 10.98 0.28
C ILE A 46 4.35 10.10 -0.99
N LEU A 47 5.11 10.49 -2.01
CA LEU A 47 5.29 9.77 -3.27
C LEU A 47 6.73 10.00 -3.73
N ASP A 48 7.53 8.94 -3.77
CA ASP A 48 8.93 9.00 -4.20
C ASP A 48 9.25 7.83 -5.14
N TYR A 49 9.95 8.14 -6.23
CA TYR A 49 10.41 7.17 -7.22
C TYR A 49 11.91 7.35 -7.39
N ASN A 50 12.68 6.40 -6.86
CA ASN A 50 14.10 6.34 -7.10
C ASN A 50 14.35 5.42 -8.29
N GLY A 51 14.68 6.02 -9.43
CA GLY A 51 14.86 5.32 -10.71
C GLY A 51 16.17 4.55 -10.84
N ILE A 52 17.25 5.03 -10.21
CA ILE A 52 18.57 4.37 -10.21
C ILE A 52 19.22 4.66 -8.87
N SER A 53 19.57 3.62 -8.11
CA SER A 53 20.27 3.73 -6.83
C SER A 53 21.51 2.84 -6.89
N ASP A 54 22.66 3.35 -6.43
CA ASP A 54 23.92 2.59 -6.33
C ASP A 54 23.84 1.40 -5.34
N LEU A 55 22.76 1.34 -4.54
CA LEU A 55 22.50 0.23 -3.63
C LEU A 55 21.76 -0.89 -4.38
N LYS A 56 22.44 -2.03 -4.57
CA LYS A 56 21.90 -3.29 -5.14
C LYS A 56 21.01 -4.07 -4.16
N HIS A 57 20.38 -3.41 -3.19
CA HIS A 57 19.52 -4.09 -2.23
C HIS A 57 18.07 -3.94 -2.67
N LEU A 58 17.39 -5.07 -2.88
CA LEU A 58 15.95 -5.07 -3.08
C LEU A 58 15.27 -4.80 -1.75
N ASP A 59 14.34 -3.87 -1.74
CA ASP A 59 13.67 -3.38 -0.55
C ASP A 59 12.16 -3.59 -0.68
N THR A 60 11.67 -4.76 -0.27
CA THR A 60 10.30 -5.19 -0.63
C THR A 60 9.25 -4.60 0.30
N LYS A 61 8.25 -3.93 -0.26
CA LYS A 61 7.07 -3.39 0.47
C LYS A 61 5.78 -4.15 0.18
N LEU A 62 5.91 -5.28 -0.53
CA LEU A 62 4.82 -6.11 -1.03
C LEU A 62 3.79 -6.46 0.06
N LEU A 63 4.23 -6.80 1.26
CA LEU A 63 3.33 -7.15 2.38
C LEU A 63 2.38 -5.98 2.73
N GLY A 64 2.89 -4.75 2.77
CA GLY A 64 2.08 -3.57 3.04
C GLY A 64 1.05 -3.29 1.94
N TYR A 65 1.43 -3.47 0.68
CA TYR A 65 0.48 -3.31 -0.45
C TYR A 65 -0.59 -4.41 -0.49
N VAL A 66 -0.24 -5.65 -0.13
CA VAL A 66 -1.23 -6.73 0.01
C VAL A 66 -2.24 -6.42 1.12
N LEU A 67 -1.79 -5.83 2.25
CA LEU A 67 -2.70 -5.39 3.31
C LEU A 67 -3.62 -4.24 2.83
N PHE A 68 -3.11 -3.29 2.03
CA PHE A 68 -3.96 -2.27 1.40
C PHE A 68 -5.00 -2.88 0.46
N LEU A 69 -4.62 -3.90 -0.32
CA LEU A 69 -5.52 -4.61 -1.22
C LEU A 69 -6.64 -5.32 -0.43
N LEU A 70 -6.30 -6.02 0.65
CA LEU A 70 -7.28 -6.65 1.54
C LEU A 70 -8.24 -5.61 2.13
N ASN A 71 -7.72 -4.46 2.55
CA ASN A 71 -8.55 -3.36 3.05
C ASN A 71 -9.53 -2.85 1.98
N ALA A 72 -9.04 -2.66 0.75
CA ALA A 72 -9.83 -2.23 -0.39
C ALA A 72 -10.98 -3.22 -0.70
N LEU A 73 -10.71 -4.53 -0.64
CA LEU A 73 -11.71 -5.57 -0.85
C LEU A 73 -12.81 -5.54 0.22
N ILE A 74 -12.43 -5.35 1.50
CA ILE A 74 -13.42 -5.22 2.58
C ILE A 74 -14.28 -3.96 2.39
N LEU A 75 -13.67 -2.84 1.98
CA LEU A 75 -14.39 -1.60 1.67
C LEU A 75 -15.29 -1.74 0.45
N PHE A 76 -14.89 -2.49 -0.59
CA PHE A 76 -15.68 -2.71 -1.80
C PHE A 76 -17.08 -3.22 -1.48
N PHE A 77 -17.19 -4.27 -0.66
CA PHE A 77 -18.50 -4.83 -0.28
C PHE A 77 -19.40 -3.84 0.47
N ARG A 78 -18.81 -2.81 1.10
CA ARG A 78 -19.51 -1.78 1.88
C ARG A 78 -19.95 -0.59 1.04
N VAL A 79 -19.16 -0.22 0.03
CA VAL A 79 -19.37 0.98 -0.78
C VAL A 79 -19.83 0.69 -2.20
N LYS A 80 -20.02 -0.59 -2.58
CA LYS A 80 -20.41 -1.00 -3.95
C LYS A 80 -21.63 -0.30 -4.53
N TYR A 81 -22.52 0.21 -3.69
CA TYR A 81 -23.73 0.90 -4.14
C TYR A 81 -23.55 2.43 -4.20
N ASP A 82 -22.43 2.98 -3.73
CA ASP A 82 -22.20 4.42 -3.57
C ASP A 82 -21.55 5.00 -4.82
N ARG A 83 -22.28 5.87 -5.52
CA ARG A 83 -21.85 6.44 -6.81
C ARG A 83 -20.58 7.29 -6.72
N ILE A 84 -20.18 7.75 -5.53
CA ILE A 84 -18.97 8.58 -5.36
C ILE A 84 -17.85 7.80 -4.69
N LEU A 85 -18.15 6.99 -3.67
CA LEU A 85 -17.11 6.18 -3.02
C LEU A 85 -16.65 4.99 -3.88
N LEU A 86 -17.51 4.44 -4.75
CA LEU A 86 -17.12 3.34 -5.63
C LEU A 86 -16.04 3.76 -6.64
N PRO A 87 -16.16 4.86 -7.41
CA PRO A 87 -15.07 5.33 -8.27
C PRO A 87 -13.77 5.61 -7.51
N ALA A 88 -13.84 6.25 -6.34
CA ALA A 88 -12.66 6.52 -5.51
C ALA A 88 -11.96 5.22 -5.07
N LEU A 89 -12.76 4.20 -4.70
CA LEU A 89 -12.25 2.89 -4.33
C LEU A 89 -11.67 2.13 -5.54
N ILE A 90 -12.24 2.27 -6.74
CA ILE A 90 -11.67 1.69 -7.96
C ILE A 90 -10.31 2.31 -8.26
N ILE A 91 -10.17 3.64 -8.15
CA ILE A 91 -8.87 4.32 -8.31
C ILE A 91 -7.88 3.78 -7.27
N PHE A 92 -8.32 3.63 -6.01
CA PHE A 92 -7.47 3.08 -4.95
C PHE A 92 -7.00 1.65 -5.23
N LEU A 93 -7.91 0.79 -5.71
CA LEU A 93 -7.59 -0.58 -6.15
C LEU A 93 -6.58 -0.59 -7.29
N PHE A 94 -6.76 0.29 -8.28
CA PHE A 94 -5.86 0.38 -9.42
C PHE A 94 -4.45 0.84 -9.01
N SER A 95 -4.36 1.89 -8.17
CA SER A 95 -3.08 2.36 -7.62
C SER A 95 -2.38 1.30 -6.77
N THR A 96 -3.14 0.56 -5.95
CA THR A 96 -2.60 -0.53 -5.12
C THR A 96 -2.11 -1.69 -5.99
N GLY A 97 -2.89 -2.09 -7.01
CA GLY A 97 -2.52 -3.13 -7.97
C GLY A 97 -1.27 -2.77 -8.77
N PHE A 98 -1.16 -1.51 -9.21
CA PHE A 98 0.05 -1.00 -9.87
C PHE A 98 1.28 -1.09 -8.95
N ALA A 99 1.15 -0.71 -7.68
CA ALA A 99 2.24 -0.81 -6.71
C ALA A 99 2.69 -2.27 -6.49
N ILE A 100 1.74 -3.22 -6.39
CA ILE A 100 2.05 -4.65 -6.27
C ILE A 100 2.75 -5.15 -7.53
N PHE A 101 2.25 -4.80 -8.72
CA PHE A 101 2.87 -5.19 -9.99
C PHE A 101 4.30 -4.68 -10.09
N PHE A 102 4.55 -3.42 -9.72
CA PHE A 102 5.88 -2.83 -9.72
C PHE A 102 6.84 -3.59 -8.78
N GLU A 103 6.40 -3.93 -7.57
CA GLU A 103 7.21 -4.72 -6.63
C GLU A 103 7.54 -6.11 -7.18
N ILE A 104 6.56 -6.82 -7.74
CA ILE A 104 6.77 -8.15 -8.36
C ILE A 104 7.77 -8.04 -9.52
N TRP A 105 7.62 -7.03 -10.36
CA TRP A 105 8.52 -6.80 -11.48
C TRP A 105 9.94 -6.47 -11.00
N SER A 106 10.07 -5.64 -9.94
CA SER A 106 11.36 -5.32 -9.32
C SER A 106 12.04 -6.56 -8.70
N LEU A 107 11.27 -7.43 -8.06
CA LEU A 107 11.73 -8.72 -7.53
C LEU A 107 12.19 -9.64 -8.67
N SER A 108 11.48 -9.67 -9.80
CA SER A 108 11.89 -10.43 -10.99
C SER A 108 13.20 -9.90 -11.58
N GLN A 109 13.37 -8.58 -11.69
CA GLN A 109 14.64 -7.98 -12.14
C GLN A 109 15.79 -8.30 -11.19
N TYR A 110 15.50 -8.35 -9.89
CA TYR A 110 16.47 -8.72 -8.86
C TYR A 110 16.91 -10.17 -8.98
N LEU A 111 15.98 -11.11 -9.12
CA LEU A 111 16.29 -12.53 -9.32
C LEU A 111 17.07 -12.79 -10.62
N ASN A 112 16.85 -11.98 -11.66
CA ASN A 112 17.57 -12.08 -12.94
C ASN A 112 18.91 -11.32 -12.97
N GLY A 113 19.33 -10.71 -11.85
CA GLY A 113 20.60 -9.95 -11.75
C GLY A 113 20.62 -8.59 -12.46
N ASN A 114 19.48 -8.13 -12.99
CA ASN A 114 19.34 -6.89 -13.76
C ASN A 114 18.79 -5.73 -12.91
N TYR A 115 18.73 -5.88 -11.59
CA TYR A 115 18.14 -4.87 -10.71
C TYR A 115 19.01 -3.62 -10.57
N ALA A 116 18.42 -2.48 -10.94
CA ALA A 116 19.06 -1.17 -10.93
C ALA A 116 18.69 -0.30 -9.70
N GLY A 117 18.22 -0.92 -8.60
CA GLY A 117 17.86 -0.16 -7.39
C GLY A 117 16.51 0.57 -7.49
N GLN A 118 15.62 0.12 -8.37
CA GLN A 118 14.31 0.75 -8.57
C GLN A 118 13.37 0.46 -7.40
N SER A 119 12.84 1.50 -6.75
CA SER A 119 11.88 1.38 -5.65
C SER A 119 10.78 2.42 -5.76
N LEU A 120 9.53 1.97 -5.58
CA LEU A 120 8.35 2.82 -5.54
C LEU A 120 7.95 3.06 -4.07
N TYR A 121 7.89 4.31 -3.66
CA TYR A 121 7.39 4.72 -2.34
C TYR A 121 6.02 5.35 -2.52
N ILE A 122 4.98 4.53 -2.50
CA ILE A 122 3.58 5.00 -2.61
C ILE A 122 2.72 4.61 -1.39
N GLY A 123 3.30 3.91 -0.41
CA GLY A 123 2.63 3.49 0.84
C GLY A 123 1.92 4.63 1.59
N PRO A 124 2.58 5.79 1.85
CA PRO A 124 1.93 6.92 2.51
C PRO A 124 0.77 7.52 1.70
N PHE A 125 0.91 7.62 0.38
CA PHE A 125 -0.18 8.04 -0.51
C PHE A 125 -1.38 7.10 -0.42
N LEU A 126 -1.16 5.79 -0.53
CA LEU A 126 -2.20 4.77 -0.41
C LEU A 126 -2.89 4.84 0.96
N PHE A 127 -2.13 5.08 2.03
CA PHE A 127 -2.70 5.28 3.36
C PHE A 127 -3.63 6.49 3.43
N LEU A 128 -3.17 7.66 2.99
CA LEU A 128 -3.97 8.90 3.02
C LEU A 128 -5.24 8.76 2.16
N PHE A 129 -5.11 8.14 0.99
CA PHE A 129 -6.24 7.94 0.10
C PHE A 129 -7.26 6.98 0.72
N ASN A 130 -6.82 5.85 1.28
CA ASN A 130 -7.68 4.91 2.00
C ASN A 130 -8.35 5.58 3.23
N LEU A 131 -7.59 6.38 3.98
CA LEU A 131 -8.11 7.12 5.14
C LEU A 131 -9.23 8.11 4.74
N SER A 132 -9.11 8.75 3.57
CA SER A 132 -10.13 9.65 3.03
C SER A 132 -11.45 8.92 2.72
N ILE A 133 -11.37 7.68 2.19
CA ILE A 133 -12.52 6.82 1.92
C ILE A 133 -13.17 6.39 3.24
N ILE A 134 -12.37 5.90 4.21
CA ILE A 134 -12.87 5.45 5.51
C ILE A 134 -13.56 6.58 6.29
N LYS A 135 -12.99 7.80 6.29
CA LYS A 135 -13.59 8.97 6.95
C LYS A 135 -14.89 9.44 6.28
N SER A 136 -15.00 9.30 4.97
CA SER A 136 -16.18 9.76 4.21
C SER A 136 -17.37 8.79 4.31
N TYR A 137 -17.11 7.52 4.59
CA TYR A 137 -18.11 6.46 4.66
C TYR A 137 -19.28 6.68 5.66
N PRO A 138 -19.07 7.03 6.95
CA PRO A 138 -20.17 7.15 7.92
C PRO A 138 -21.16 8.27 7.54
N ARG A 139 -20.65 9.42 7.10
CA ARG A 139 -21.47 10.54 6.65
C ARG A 139 -22.33 10.16 5.44
N ARG A 140 -21.79 9.34 4.53
CA ARG A 140 -22.51 8.84 3.34
C ARG A 140 -23.59 7.81 3.69
N LEU A 141 -23.34 6.97 4.70
CA LEU A 141 -24.34 6.05 5.23
C LEU A 141 -25.53 6.77 5.85
N GLU A 142 -25.28 7.87 6.58
CA GLU A 142 -26.34 8.71 7.15
C GLU A 142 -27.18 9.34 6.04
N LEU A 143 -26.56 9.97 5.04
CA LEU A 143 -27.26 10.59 3.92
C LEU A 143 -28.13 9.61 3.12
N ARG A 144 -27.76 8.33 3.04
CA ARG A 144 -28.60 7.28 2.43
C ARG A 144 -29.86 6.94 3.22
N LYS A 145 -29.79 6.96 4.55
CA LYS A 145 -30.94 6.62 5.39
C LYS A 145 -32.09 7.61 5.23
N TYR A 146 -31.80 8.83 4.76
CA TYR A 146 -32.75 9.90 4.54
C TYR A 146 -33.14 10.11 3.07
N SER A 147 -32.62 9.28 2.15
CA SER A 147 -32.88 9.38 0.71
C SER A 147 -33.72 8.22 0.15
N LEU A 148 -34.39 7.47 1.03
CA LEU A 148 -35.36 6.41 0.74
C LEU A 148 -36.69 6.80 1.37
#